data_AF-M2XMZ1-F1
#
_entry.id   AF-M2XMZ1-F1
#
_cell.length_a   1.000
_cell.length_b   1.000
_cell.length_c   1.000
_cell.angle_alpha   90.00
_cell.angle_beta   90.00
_cell.angle_gamma   90.00
#
_symmetry.space_group_name_H-M   'P 1'
#
loop_
_entity.id
_entity.type
_entity.pdbx_description
1 polymer ?
#
loop_
_entity_poly.entity_id
_entity_poly.type
_entity_poly.pdbx_seq_one_letter_code
_entity_poly.pdbx_strand_id
1 'polypeptide(L)'
;MRKDVRQRLVADRRELVASLEDLLFRHDPIGIGFGDDTDEYQPEAESIALRLPEAVSELDLQRIVHEEFVRWFDADIAGTADRFVTIAREIWRTGFFDR
;
A
#
# COMPACT_ATOMS: atom_id res chain seq x y z
N MET A 1 -1.83 15.28 -3.94
CA MET A 1 -0.50 15.29 -4.57
C MET A 1 -0.68 15.09 -6.07
N ARG A 2 -0.01 15.87 -6.94
CA ARG A 2 -0.09 15.67 -8.39
C ARG A 2 0.67 14.39 -8.79
N LYS A 3 0.19 13.65 -9.78
CA LYS A 3 0.78 12.37 -10.25
C LYS A 3 2.28 12.50 -10.54
N ASP A 4 2.69 13.60 -11.19
CA ASP A 4 4.10 13.85 -11.54
C ASP A 4 5.02 14.06 -10.33
N VAL A 5 4.49 14.60 -9.22
CA VAL A 5 5.24 14.79 -7.98
C VAL A 5 5.44 13.44 -7.28
N ARG A 6 4.39 12.59 -7.29
CA ARG A 6 4.46 11.24 -6.73
C ARG A 6 5.52 10.40 -7.45
N GLN A 7 5.48 10.37 -8.78
CA GLN A 7 6.42 9.59 -9.60
C GLN A 7 7.88 9.98 -9.37
N ARG A 8 8.16 11.26 -9.10
CA ARG A 8 9.52 11.71 -8.74
C ARG A 8 9.96 11.23 -7.35
N LEU A 9 9.05 11.22 -6.38
CA LEU A 9 9.35 10.84 -5.00
C LEU A 9 9.54 9.32 -4.83
N VAL A 10 8.91 8.50 -5.69
CA VAL A 10 9.04 7.04 -5.66
C VAL A 10 10.09 6.50 -6.64
N ALA A 11 10.79 7.36 -7.38
CA ALA A 11 11.74 6.94 -8.41
C ALA A 11 12.85 6.02 -7.85
N ASP A 12 13.33 6.31 -6.64
CA ASP A 12 14.35 5.53 -5.94
C ASP A 12 13.75 4.35 -5.13
N ARG A 13 12.42 4.19 -5.16
CA ARG A 13 11.64 3.19 -4.41
C ARG A 13 10.90 2.21 -5.33
N ARG A 14 11.27 2.12 -6.61
CA ARG A 14 10.56 1.29 -7.61
C ARG A 14 10.40 -0.18 -7.20
N GLU A 15 11.45 -0.79 -6.67
CA GLU A 15 11.38 -2.19 -6.20
C GLU A 15 10.45 -2.36 -4.99
N LEU A 16 10.44 -1.37 -4.08
CA LEU A 16 9.52 -1.35 -2.95
C LEU A 16 8.08 -1.21 -3.43
N VAL A 17 7.81 -0.27 -4.33
CA VAL A 17 6.48 -0.05 -4.90
C VAL A 17 5.98 -1.32 -5.60
N ALA A 18 6.79 -1.94 -6.45
CA ALA A 18 6.42 -3.19 -7.13
C ALA A 18 6.14 -4.34 -6.14
N SER A 19 6.92 -4.44 -5.05
CA SER A 19 6.70 -5.46 -4.02
C SER A 19 5.41 -5.22 -3.23
N LEU A 20 5.08 -3.96 -2.96
CA LEU A 20 3.83 -3.58 -2.30
C LEU A 20 2.63 -3.83 -3.21
N GLU A 21 2.75 -3.48 -4.49
CA GLU A 21 1.72 -3.71 -5.50
C GLU A 21 1.41 -5.20 -5.67
N ASP A 22 2.41 -6.06 -5.83
CA ASP A 22 2.22 -7.52 -5.86
C ASP A 22 1.50 -8.03 -4.61
N LEU A 23 1.89 -7.53 -3.44
CA LEU A 23 1.27 -7.90 -2.18
C LEU A 23 -0.20 -7.47 -2.14
N LEU A 24 -0.52 -6.22 -2.52
CA LEU A 24 -1.89 -5.73 -2.57
C LEU A 24 -2.74 -6.51 -3.58
N PHE A 25 -2.19 -6.81 -4.75
CA PHE A 25 -2.86 -7.61 -5.78
C PHE A 25 -3.19 -9.02 -5.27
N ARG A 26 -2.26 -9.70 -4.59
CA ARG A 26 -2.51 -11.04 -4.02
C ARG A 26 -3.57 -11.07 -2.93
N HIS A 27 -3.66 -10.02 -2.11
CA HIS A 27 -4.65 -9.94 -1.02
C HIS A 27 -5.99 -9.37 -1.48
N ASP A 28 -5.98 -8.62 -2.59
CA ASP A 28 -7.13 -8.00 -3.23
C ASP A 28 -8.16 -7.40 -2.24
N PRO A 29 -7.74 -6.46 -1.37
CA PRO A 29 -8.57 -5.99 -0.26
C PRO A 29 -9.87 -5.31 -0.70
N ILE A 30 -9.96 -4.86 -1.96
CA ILE A 30 -11.11 -4.14 -2.51
C ILE A 30 -11.85 -4.97 -3.57
N GLY A 31 -11.31 -6.12 -3.98
CA GLY A 31 -11.98 -6.95 -4.98
C GLY A 31 -11.87 -6.35 -6.39
N ILE A 32 -10.78 -5.66 -6.71
CA ILE A 32 -10.54 -5.07 -8.03
C ILE A 32 -9.42 -5.78 -8.79
N GLY A 33 -8.71 -6.70 -8.15
CA GLY A 33 -7.59 -7.51 -8.66
C GLY A 33 -7.96 -8.48 -9.79
N PHE A 34 -8.49 -8.00 -10.92
CA PHE A 34 -9.01 -8.87 -11.99
C PHE A 34 -8.13 -8.85 -13.24
N GLY A 35 -7.81 -10.04 -13.76
CA GLY A 35 -7.10 -10.21 -15.04
C GLY A 35 -5.58 -10.26 -14.88
N ASP A 36 -4.87 -9.97 -15.97
CA ASP A 36 -3.39 -9.98 -16.02
C ASP A 36 -2.78 -8.59 -15.81
N ASP A 37 -3.60 -7.53 -15.66
CA ASP A 37 -3.15 -6.16 -15.44
C ASP A 37 -2.77 -5.97 -13.96
N THR A 38 -1.47 -6.09 -13.67
CA THR A 38 -0.92 -5.96 -12.31
C THR A 38 -0.89 -4.51 -11.78
N ASP A 39 -1.22 -3.53 -12.61
CA ASP A 39 -1.10 -2.09 -12.31
C ASP A 39 -2.31 -1.52 -11.50
N GLU A 40 -3.24 -2.37 -11.06
CA GLU A 40 -4.51 -1.97 -10.44
C GLU A 40 -4.34 -1.33 -9.04
N TYR A 41 -3.27 -1.68 -8.31
CA TYR A 41 -2.99 -1.17 -6.97
C TYR A 41 -1.76 -0.24 -6.92
N GLN A 42 -1.23 0.17 -8.09
CA GLN A 42 -0.04 1.03 -8.18
C GLN A 42 -0.18 2.34 -7.37
N PRO A 43 -1.30 3.09 -7.46
CA PRO A 43 -1.43 4.37 -6.76
C PRO A 43 -1.41 4.24 -5.23
N GLU A 44 -2.00 3.17 -4.70
CA GLU A 44 -2.02 2.80 -3.29
C GLU A 44 -0.64 2.39 -2.84
N ALA A 45 0.03 1.51 -3.58
CA ALA A 45 1.38 1.04 -3.32
C ALA A 45 2.38 2.21 -3.26
N GLU A 46 2.32 3.13 -4.21
CA GLU A 46 3.15 4.35 -4.20
C GLU A 46 2.88 5.22 -2.96
N SER A 47 1.62 5.36 -2.56
CA SER A 47 1.25 6.22 -1.42
C SER A 47 1.66 5.59 -0.08
N ILE A 48 1.51 4.27 0.06
CA ILE A 48 2.00 3.50 1.21
C ILE A 48 3.54 3.56 1.28
N ALA A 49 4.25 3.41 0.16
CA ALA A 49 5.71 3.47 0.13
C ALA A 49 6.27 4.81 0.64
N LEU A 50 5.56 5.92 0.38
CA LEU A 50 5.95 7.25 0.86
C LEU A 50 5.76 7.43 2.36
N ARG A 51 4.78 6.72 2.94
CA ARG A 51 4.44 6.80 4.37
C ARG A 51 5.06 5.68 5.20
N LEU A 52 5.65 4.67 4.56
CA LEU A 52 6.32 3.56 5.23
C LEU A 52 7.30 4.00 6.35
N PRO A 53 8.11 5.07 6.17
CA PRO A 53 8.99 5.57 7.22
C PRO A 53 8.29 6.15 8.46
N GLU A 54 6.98 6.42 8.40
CA GLU A 54 6.18 6.87 9.55
C GLU A 54 5.82 5.70 10.50
N ALA A 55 5.87 4.45 10.02
CA ALA A 55 5.47 3.29 10.80
C ALA A 55 6.58 2.84 11.76
N VAL A 56 6.28 2.82 13.06
CA VAL A 56 7.19 2.28 14.10
C VAL A 56 6.68 0.96 14.68
N SER A 57 5.55 0.46 14.19
CA SER A 57 4.94 -0.81 14.57
C SER A 57 4.07 -1.40 13.45
N GLU A 58 3.76 -2.71 13.55
CA GLU A 58 2.79 -3.39 12.68
C GLU A 58 1.41 -2.70 12.72
N LEU A 59 1.03 -2.13 13.88
CA LEU A 59 -0.23 -1.41 14.06
C LEU A 59 -0.22 -0.05 13.33
N ASP A 60 0.89 0.69 13.36
CA ASP A 60 1.03 1.92 12.60
C ASP A 60 0.93 1.65 11.10
N LEU A 61 1.53 0.55 10.65
CA LEU A 61 1.47 0.15 9.26
C LEU A 61 0.05 -0.26 8.85
N GLN A 62 -0.68 -0.99 9.68
CA GLN A 62 -2.10 -1.30 9.46
C GLN A 62 -2.92 -0.01 9.30
N ARG A 63 -2.69 0.97 10.19
CA ARG A 63 -3.35 2.27 10.12
C ARG A 63 -3.00 3.01 8.82
N ILE A 64 -1.72 3.08 8.45
CA ILE A 64 -1.27 3.76 7.22
C ILE A 64 -1.90 3.13 5.98
N VAL A 65 -1.87 1.79 5.88
CA VAL A 65 -2.48 1.08 4.75
C VAL A 65 -3.98 1.38 4.70
N HIS A 66 -4.70 1.24 5.81
CA HIS A 66 -6.12 1.56 5.86
C HIS A 66 -6.43 3.01 5.45
N GLU A 67 -5.67 3.98 5.96
CA GLU A 67 -5.84 5.40 5.63
C GLU A 67 -5.63 5.67 4.13
N GLU A 68 -4.62 5.06 3.49
CA GLU A 68 -4.44 5.23 2.05
C GLU A 68 -5.57 4.56 1.27
N PHE A 69 -6.06 3.40 1.68
CA PHE A 69 -7.21 2.77 1.04
C PHE A 69 -8.50 3.60 1.18
N VAL A 70 -8.77 4.15 2.37
CA VAL A 70 -9.87 5.09 2.59
C VAL A 70 -9.73 6.33 1.71
N ARG A 71 -8.52 6.83 1.53
CA ARG A 71 -8.26 8.00 0.68
C ARG A 71 -8.53 7.73 -0.80
N TRP A 72 -8.23 6.52 -1.29
CA TRP A 72 -8.38 6.15 -2.70
C TRP A 72 -9.79 5.65 -3.05
N PHE A 73 -10.46 4.98 -2.12
CA PHE A 73 -11.74 4.31 -2.37
C PHE A 73 -12.91 4.77 -1.48
N ASP A 74 -12.71 5.74 -0.60
CA ASP A 74 -13.63 6.10 0.48
C ASP A 74 -13.81 5.00 1.55
N ALA A 75 -14.25 5.41 2.73
CA ALA A 75 -14.37 4.51 3.89
C ALA A 75 -15.40 3.39 3.68
N ASP A 76 -16.46 3.65 2.92
CA ASP A 76 -17.53 2.69 2.67
C ASP A 76 -17.04 1.50 1.82
N ILE A 77 -16.11 1.74 0.90
CA ILE A 77 -15.51 0.68 0.06
C ILE A 77 -14.32 0.04 0.79
N ALA A 78 -13.45 0.84 1.41
CA ALA A 78 -12.27 0.33 2.11
C ALA A 78 -12.62 -0.55 3.32
N GLY A 79 -13.76 -0.28 3.97
CA GLY A 79 -14.22 -1.02 5.13
C GLY A 79 -13.37 -0.77 6.39
N THR A 80 -13.37 -1.73 7.32
CA THR A 80 -12.68 -1.60 8.60
C THR A 80 -11.18 -1.88 8.49
N ALA A 81 -10.40 -1.29 9.40
CA ALA A 81 -8.96 -1.51 9.48
C ALA A 81 -8.57 -2.99 9.63
N ASP A 82 -9.44 -3.83 10.21
CA ASP A 82 -9.20 -5.27 10.41
C ASP A 82 -8.96 -6.02 9.10
N ARG A 83 -9.50 -5.53 7.96
CA ARG A 83 -9.23 -6.09 6.63
C ARG A 83 -7.75 -6.04 6.25
N PHE A 84 -7.01 -5.08 6.81
CA PHE A 84 -5.62 -4.79 6.45
C PHE A 84 -4.60 -5.41 7.42
N VAL A 85 -5.02 -6.15 8.45
CA VAL A 85 -4.11 -6.78 9.43
C VAL A 85 -3.10 -7.70 8.75
N THR A 86 -3.57 -8.61 7.88
CA THR A 86 -2.68 -9.57 7.21
C THR A 86 -1.71 -8.87 6.25
N ILE A 87 -2.20 -7.88 5.50
CA ILE A 87 -1.40 -7.06 4.58
C ILE A 87 -0.29 -6.34 5.35
N ALA A 88 -0.65 -5.60 6.41
CA ALA A 88 0.31 -4.86 7.21
C ALA A 88 1.35 -5.77 7.85
N ARG A 89 0.92 -6.91 8.39
CA ARG A 89 1.81 -7.92 8.96
C ARG A 89 2.81 -8.47 7.96
N GLU A 90 2.39 -8.75 6.72
CA GLU A 90 3.30 -9.22 5.68
C GLU A 90 4.32 -8.15 5.29
N ILE A 91 3.87 -6.91 5.07
CA ILE A 91 4.76 -5.77 4.79
C ILE A 91 5.73 -5.53 5.96
N TRP A 92 5.30 -5.68 7.21
CA TRP A 92 6.16 -5.53 8.37
C TRP A 92 7.30 -6.57 8.38
N ARG A 93 6.99 -7.82 8.03
CA ARG A 93 7.94 -8.95 8.04
C ARG A 93 8.96 -8.91 6.91
N THR A 94 8.66 -8.28 5.77
CA THR A 94 9.64 -8.16 4.68
C THR A 94 10.79 -7.22 5.04
N GLY A 95 10.66 -6.39 6.09
CA GLY A 95 11.76 -5.58 6.60
C GLY A 95 12.14 -4.39 5.70
N PHE A 96 11.20 -3.86 4.91
CA PHE A 96 11.42 -2.70 4.04
C PHE A 96 11.78 -1.39 4.77
N PHE A 97 11.93 -1.42 6.09
CA PHE A 97 12.19 -0.29 6.98
C PHE A 97 13.70 -0.03 7.23
N ASP A 98 14.57 -0.99 6.90
CA ASP A 98 15.99 -1.01 7.29
C ASP A 98 17.00 -0.73 6.14
N ARG A 99 16.57 -0.12 5.02
CA ARG A 99 17.48 0.21 3.89
C ARG A 99 17.55 1.69 3.56
#